data_AF-A0A820NN00-F1
#
_entry.id   AF-A0A820NN00-F1
#
_cell.length_a   1.000
_cell.length_b   1.000
_cell.length_c   1.000
_cell.angle_alpha   90.00
_cell.angle_beta   90.00
_cell.angle_gamma   90.00
#
_symmetry.space_group_name_H-M   'P 1'
#
loop_
_entity.id
_entity.type
_entity.pdbx_description
1 polymer ?
#
loop_
_entity_poly.entity_id
_entity_poly.type
_entity_poly.pdbx_seq_one_letter_code
_entity_poly.pdbx_strand_id
1 'polypeptide(L)'
;MFKQIINGRRCLLIFSRSTIRKVFNLLNIQVLDCKNHLKVLKAINNLAEHICIYFILHYQDRQKLIKNILVNIGLKDHQYLQPNMIEEIL
;
A
#
# COMPACT_ATOMS: atom_id res chain seq x y z
N MET A 1 -19.26 17.08 5.18
CA MET A 1 -18.04 17.30 6.01
C MET A 1 -16.72 17.14 5.22
N PHE A 2 -16.70 17.45 3.92
CA PHE A 2 -15.53 17.26 3.03
C PHE A 2 -15.02 18.55 2.34
N LYS A 3 -15.60 19.73 2.67
CA LYS A 3 -15.36 20.99 1.94
C LYS A 3 -14.11 21.79 2.36
N GLN A 4 -13.16 21.22 3.12
CA GLN A 4 -11.97 21.95 3.58
C GLN A 4 -10.61 21.32 3.22
N ILE A 5 -10.58 20.38 2.27
CA ILE A 5 -9.34 19.75 1.79
C ILE A 5 -8.81 20.51 0.55
N ILE A 6 -8.66 21.83 0.62
CA ILE A 6 -7.97 22.59 -0.42
C ILE A 6 -7.05 23.59 0.26
N ASN A 7 -5.88 23.10 0.66
CA ASN A 7 -4.66 23.86 0.85
C ASN A 7 -3.55 22.81 0.77
N GLY A 8 -2.72 22.85 -0.28
CA GLY A 8 -1.79 21.76 -0.66
C GLY A 8 -0.82 21.27 0.43
N ARG A 9 -0.68 22.01 1.54
CA ARG A 9 0.11 21.60 2.73
C ARG A 9 -0.65 20.67 3.69
N ARG A 10 -1.99 20.67 3.69
CA ARG A 10 -2.81 19.81 4.58
C ARG A 10 -3.01 18.39 4.04
N CYS A 11 -3.02 18.19 2.71
CA CYS A 11 -3.03 16.84 2.14
C CYS A 11 -1.81 16.02 2.58
N LEU A 12 -0.66 16.67 2.78
CA LEU A 12 0.57 16.01 3.27
C LEU A 12 0.46 15.52 4.71
N LEU A 13 -0.47 16.02 5.52
CA LEU A 13 -0.65 15.57 6.91
C LEU A 13 -1.39 14.24 7.02
N ILE A 14 -2.08 13.82 5.95
CA ILE A 14 -2.79 12.53 5.90
C ILE A 14 -1.87 11.43 5.37
N PHE A 15 -0.95 11.78 4.48
CA PHE A 15 -0.09 10.82 3.81
C PHE A 15 1.11 10.40 4.66
N SER A 16 1.40 9.09 4.66
CA SER A 16 2.63 8.57 5.29
C SER A 16 3.88 9.16 4.64
N ARG A 17 4.99 9.24 5.39
CA ARG A 17 6.30 9.72 4.88
C ARG A 17 6.73 9.05 3.56
N SER A 18 6.41 7.77 3.41
CA SER A 18 6.71 7.00 2.19
C SER A 18 5.87 7.46 0.99
N THR A 19 4.59 7.80 1.19
CA THR A 19 3.71 8.34 0.14
C THR A 19 4.18 9.73 -0.28
N ILE A 20 4.52 10.58 0.70
CA ILE A 20 5.08 11.91 0.45
C ILE A 20 6.35 11.82 -0.42
N ARG A 21 7.28 10.91 -0.08
CA ARG A 21 8.50 10.70 -0.88
C ARG A 21 8.20 10.34 -2.33
N LYS A 22 7.21 9.48 -2.58
CA LYS A 22 6.81 9.07 -3.94
C LYS A 22 6.18 10.23 -4.72
N VAL A 23 5.37 11.07 -4.06
CA VAL A 23 4.82 12.29 -4.66
C VAL A 23 5.95 13.26 -5.06
N PHE A 24 6.91 13.51 -4.18
CA PHE A 24 8.06 14.36 -4.50
C PHE A 24 8.88 13.80 -5.66
N ASN A 25 9.13 12.49 -5.69
CA ASN A 25 9.84 11.84 -6.79
C ASN A 25 9.11 12.04 -8.12
N LEU A 26 7.77 11.94 -8.14
CA LEU A 26 6.98 12.17 -9.35
C LEU A 26 7.06 13.63 -9.81
N LEU A 27 6.93 14.59 -8.89
CA LEU A 27 6.98 16.04 -9.19
C LEU A 27 8.34 16.49 -9.74
N ASN A 28 9.43 15.78 -9.39
CA ASN A 28 10.78 16.10 -9.84
C ASN A 28 11.12 15.55 -11.24
N ILE A 29 10.23 14.79 -11.89
CA ILE A 29 10.48 14.28 -13.23
C ILE A 29 10.13 15.36 -14.25
N GLN A 30 11.11 15.74 -15.08
CA GLN A 30 10.86 16.63 -16.22
C GLN A 30 10.03 15.91 -17.28
N VAL A 31 8.75 16.28 -17.38
CA VAL A 31 7.76 15.66 -18.28
C VAL A 31 7.94 16.09 -19.75
N LEU A 32 8.66 17.18 -20.01
CA LEU A 32 8.82 17.75 -21.35
C LEU A 32 9.65 16.89 -22.32
N ASP A 33 10.40 15.92 -21.79
CA ASP A 33 11.26 15.04 -22.59
C ASP A 33 10.62 13.65 -22.74
N CYS A 34 10.41 13.21 -23.98
CA CYS A 34 9.74 11.94 -24.30
C CYS A 34 10.43 10.74 -23.61
N LYS A 35 11.74 10.84 -23.40
CA LYS A 35 12.57 9.84 -22.69
C LYS A 35 12.16 9.65 -21.23
N ASN A 36 11.52 10.65 -20.63
CA ASN A 36 11.10 10.63 -19.23
C ASN A 36 9.63 10.20 -19.05
N HIS A 37 8.82 10.11 -20.12
CA HIS A 37 7.43 9.66 -20.02
C HIS A 37 7.30 8.28 -19.36
N LEU A 38 8.18 7.33 -19.72
CA LEU A 38 8.18 6.00 -19.08
C LEU A 38 8.54 6.09 -17.59
N LYS A 39 9.40 7.03 -17.18
CA LYS A 39 9.74 7.24 -15.77
C LYS A 39 8.56 7.84 -15.01
N VAL A 40 7.83 8.78 -15.62
CA VAL A 40 6.60 9.35 -15.07
C VAL A 40 5.56 8.26 -14.85
N LEU A 41 5.30 7.42 -15.86
CA LEU A 41 4.33 6.33 -15.76
C LEU A 41 4.70 5.31 -14.67
N LYS A 42 5.98 4.93 -14.57
CA LYS A 42 6.47 4.07 -13.49
C LYS A 42 6.29 4.73 -12.11
N ALA A 43 6.59 6.02 -11.98
CA ALA A 43 6.42 6.75 -10.74
C ALA A 43 4.95 6.89 -10.32
N ILE A 44 4.03 7.09 -11.29
CA ILE A 44 2.58 7.09 -11.07
C ILE A 44 2.10 5.71 -10.58
N ASN A 45 2.48 4.63 -11.27
CA ASN A 45 2.09 3.28 -10.86
C ASN A 45 2.60 2.95 -9.46
N ASN A 46 3.85 3.26 -9.15
CA ASN A 46 4.42 3.05 -7.82
C ASN A 46 3.71 3.88 -6.74
N LEU A 47 3.26 5.10 -7.06
CA LEU A 47 2.49 5.92 -6.14
C LEU A 47 1.08 5.34 -5.93
N ALA A 48 0.41 4.91 -7.00
CA ALA A 48 -0.91 4.30 -6.96
C ALA A 48 -0.92 3.01 -6.13
N GLU A 49 0.02 2.10 -6.38
CA GLU A 49 0.17 0.86 -5.60
C GLU A 49 0.35 1.16 -4.11
N HIS A 50 1.20 2.13 -3.80
CA HIS A 50 1.46 2.52 -2.41
C HIS A 50 0.23 3.14 -1.73
N ILE A 51 -0.58 3.91 -2.45
CA ILE A 51 -1.84 4.47 -1.94
C ILE A 51 -2.85 3.34 -1.70
N CYS A 52 -2.97 2.38 -2.61
CA CYS A 52 -3.83 1.21 -2.43
C CYS A 52 -3.45 0.43 -1.16
N ILE A 53 -2.16 0.13 -0.97
CA ILE A 53 -1.67 -0.54 0.24
C ILE A 53 -1.99 0.29 1.50
N TYR A 54 -1.78 1.61 1.45
CA TYR A 54 -2.11 2.49 2.56
C TYR A 54 -3.59 2.39 2.96
N PHE A 55 -4.50 2.41 1.97
CA PHE A 55 -5.93 2.26 2.25
C PHE A 55 -6.30 0.88 2.80
N ILE A 56 -5.74 -0.19 2.23
CA ILE A 56 -5.93 -1.56 2.75
C ILE A 56 -5.55 -1.59 4.23
N LEU A 57 -4.35 -1.12 4.57
CA LEU A 57 -3.85 -1.13 5.94
C LEU A 57 -4.64 -0.19 6.88
N HIS A 58 -5.18 0.91 6.36
CA HIS A 58 -5.96 1.87 7.15
C HIS A 58 -7.36 1.33 7.50
N TYR A 59 -7.99 0.57 6.61
CA TYR A 59 -9.32 0.00 6.84
C TYR A 59 -9.30 -1.42 7.40
N GLN A 60 -8.14 -2.06 7.43
CA GLN A 60 -7.99 -3.40 7.95
C GLN A 60 -8.00 -3.42 9.48
N ASP A 61 -8.94 -4.20 10.05
CA ASP A 61 -8.98 -4.49 11.47
C ASP A 61 -7.80 -5.42 11.85
N ARG A 62 -6.82 -4.85 12.57
CA ARG A 62 -5.61 -5.57 12.97
C ARG A 62 -5.88 -6.73 13.92
N GLN A 63 -6.89 -6.63 14.79
CA GLN A 63 -7.22 -7.68 15.75
C GLN A 63 -7.82 -8.91 15.04
N LYS A 64 -8.52 -8.68 13.91
CA LYS A 64 -9.12 -9.75 13.11
C LYS A 64 -8.22 -10.27 12.00
N LEU A 65 -7.06 -9.66 11.75
CA LEU A 65 -6.21 -10.03 10.63
C LEU A 65 -5.82 -11.51 10.64
N ILE A 66 -5.27 -11.99 11.76
CA ILE A 66 -4.82 -13.39 11.89
C ILE A 66 -6.02 -14.33 11.69
N LYS A 67 -7.14 -14.02 12.32
CA LYS A 67 -8.38 -14.80 12.17
C LYS A 67 -8.83 -14.86 10.71
N ASN A 68 -8.84 -13.73 10.00
CA ASN A 68 -9.25 -13.67 8.60
C ASN A 68 -8.29 -14.45 7.69
N ILE A 69 -6.99 -14.45 7.97
CA ILE A 69 -6.00 -15.25 7.24
C ILE A 69 -6.27 -16.74 7.45
N LEU A 70 -6.42 -17.18 8.71
CA LEU A 70 -6.65 -18.59 9.04
C LEU A 70 -7.98 -19.11 8.46
N VAL A 71 -9.04 -18.30 8.50
CA VAL A 71 -10.33 -18.65 7.86
C VAL A 71 -10.15 -18.83 6.35
N ASN A 72 -9.44 -17.92 5.68
CA ASN A 72 -9.19 -18.04 4.24
C ASN A 72 -8.31 -19.23 3.85
N ILE A 73 -7.40 -19.66 4.73
CA ILE A 73 -6.61 -20.88 4.56
C ILE A 73 -7.54 -22.10 4.66
N GLY A 74 -8.38 -22.15 5.70
CA GLY A 74 -9.34 -23.24 5.90
C GLY A 74 -10.39 -23.36 4.79
N LEU A 75 -10.84 -22.25 4.21
CA LEU A 75 -11.78 -22.24 3.07
C LEU A 75 -11.22 -22.86 1.79
N LYS A 76 -9.90 -23.06 1.70
CA LYS A 76 -9.24 -23.68 0.55
C LYS A 76 -8.86 -25.14 0.83
N ASP A 77 -9.37 -25.75 1.89
CA ASP A 77 -9.00 -27.09 2.37
C ASP A 77 -7.52 -27.22 2.75
N HIS A 78 -6.87 -26.09 3.11
CA HIS A 78 -5.52 -26.07 3.64
C HIS A 78 -5.57 -25.86 5.15
N GLN A 79 -4.57 -26.37 5.88
CA GLN A 79 -4.42 -26.14 7.31
C GLN A 79 -3.13 -25.36 7.59
N TYR A 80 -3.24 -24.32 8.41
CA TYR A 80 -2.07 -23.66 8.97
C TYR A 80 -1.54 -24.49 10.15
N LEU A 81 -0.31 -24.96 10.03
CA LEU A 81 0.42 -25.61 11.11
C LEU A 81 1.23 -24.54 11.86
N GLN A 82 1.27 -24.65 13.19
CA GLN A 82 2.13 -23.78 14.00
C GLN A 82 3.60 -23.99 13.60
N PRO A 83 4.47 -22.96 13.69
CA PRO A 83 5.86 -23.05 13.22
C PRO A 83 6.64 -24.26 13.76
N ASN A 84 6.41 -24.62 15.03
CA ASN A 84 7.03 -25.77 15.68
C ASN A 84 6.60 -27.13 15.10
N MET A 85 5.41 -27.23 14.52
CA MET A 85 4.92 -28.45 13.86
C MET A 85 5.35 -28.53 12.40
N ILE A 86 5.71 -27.40 11.77
CA ILE A 86 6.19 -27.38 10.38
C ILE A 86 7.56 -28.06 10.28
N GLU A 87 8.45 -27.84 11.24
CA GLU A 87 9.80 -28.45 11.27
C GLU A 87 9.77 -29.97 11.45
N GLU A 88 8.69 -30.54 12.01
CA GLU A 88 8.53 -31.99 12.16
C GLU A 88 7.92 -32.66 10.92
N ILE A 89 7.29 -31.89 10.03
CA ILE A 89 6.50 -32.38 8.90
C ILE A 89 7.22 -32.18 7.54
N LEU A 90 8.06 -31.16 7.41
CA LEU A 90 8.86 -30.87 6.22
C LEU A 90 10.28 -31.45 6.31
#